data_AF-A0A5B0SMF3-F1
#
_entry.id   AF-A0A5B0SMF3-F1
#
_cell.length_a   1.000
_cell.length_b   1.000
_cell.length_c   1.000
_cell.angle_alpha   90.00
_cell.angle_beta   90.00
_cell.angle_gamma   90.00
#
_symmetry.space_group_name_H-M   'P 1'
#
loop_
_entity.id
_entity.type
_entity.pdbx_description
1 polymer ?
#
loop_
_entity_poly.entity_id
_entity_poly.type
_entity_poly.pdbx_seq_one_letter_code
_entity_poly.pdbx_strand_id
1 'polypeptide(L)'
;MKQVIDSAVGTERPNPSGQDEKSDDQQYSEKSGAYQANNNKDLIQGKFNPGADPHTHYEFGGPWGSLGLMILFPCLMYYFFICLWCYDGQLSRPDSLHPTEIIRWSNEFWKLIKLHTRPTWSATYLYMGLLAHQVALAWYMPGVSQEGLPIPSLNGGKLTYYCNALCSWYATLATVFVLHSVLGVVRLGDVFDQLGHLMTIATVFGFAISLFYYVLPILQGQAVRMSGNHIYDFFMGAALSPRIGHIDVKLFAEVRIPWVLLFLIAVAGSVKQYETIGYVTPNSLFMVYGTGL
;
A
#
# COMPACT_ATOMS: atom_id res chain seq x y z
N MET A 1 -29.08 -57.42 18.20
CA MET A 1 -28.91 -55.95 18.35
C MET A 1 -27.83 -55.41 17.40
N LYS A 2 -27.93 -55.82 16.12
CA LYS A 2 -27.01 -55.46 15.02
C LYS A 2 -27.82 -55.30 13.71
N GLN A 3 -29.06 -54.81 13.86
CA GLN A 3 -30.07 -54.77 12.79
C GLN A 3 -30.97 -53.53 12.88
N VAL A 4 -30.52 -52.48 13.57
CA VAL A 4 -31.27 -51.20 13.72
C VAL A 4 -30.40 -49.99 13.34
N ILE A 5 -29.23 -50.20 12.73
CA ILE A 5 -28.34 -49.10 12.28
C ILE A 5 -28.20 -49.05 10.75
N ASP A 6 -28.53 -50.12 10.03
CA ASP A 6 -28.39 -50.19 8.56
C ASP A 6 -29.62 -49.71 7.76
N SER A 7 -30.44 -48.81 8.34
CA SER A 7 -31.64 -48.28 7.67
C SER A 7 -31.66 -46.76 7.48
N ALA A 8 -30.49 -46.11 7.52
CA ALA A 8 -30.35 -44.68 7.24
C ALA A 8 -29.38 -44.37 6.08
N VAL A 9 -29.06 -45.37 5.24
CA VAL A 9 -28.24 -45.21 4.03
C VAL A 9 -28.99 -45.85 2.87
N GLY A 10 -29.65 -45.03 2.05
CA GLY A 10 -30.31 -45.50 0.84
C GLY A 10 -31.61 -44.76 0.53
N THR A 11 -31.50 -43.52 0.05
CA THR A 11 -32.53 -42.99 -0.83
C THR A 11 -31.88 -42.02 -1.81
N GLU A 12 -31.71 -42.49 -3.04
CA GLU A 12 -31.35 -41.68 -4.20
C GLU A 12 -32.31 -40.49 -4.32
N ARG A 13 -31.76 -39.27 -4.34
CA ARG A 13 -32.45 -38.08 -4.86
C ARG A 13 -31.79 -37.69 -6.18
N PRO A 14 -32.57 -37.29 -7.20
CA PRO A 14 -32.03 -36.92 -8.50
C PRO A 14 -31.18 -35.65 -8.37
N ASN A 15 -30.03 -35.68 -9.04
CA ASN A 15 -29.05 -34.60 -9.14
C ASN A 15 -29.72 -33.32 -9.68
N PRO A 16 -29.84 -32.23 -8.91
CA PRO A 16 -30.17 -30.93 -9.49
C PRO A 16 -28.91 -30.44 -10.19
N SER A 17 -29.06 -30.09 -11.47
CA SER A 17 -28.07 -29.42 -12.30
C SER A 17 -27.54 -28.17 -11.60
N GLY A 18 -26.43 -28.30 -10.89
CA GLY A 18 -25.63 -27.18 -10.39
C GLY A 18 -24.53 -26.89 -11.38
N GLN A 19 -24.55 -25.68 -11.95
CA GLN A 19 -23.39 -25.13 -12.65
C GLN A 19 -22.26 -25.02 -11.62
N ASP A 20 -21.15 -25.71 -11.86
CA ASP A 20 -19.93 -25.51 -11.09
C ASP A 20 -19.47 -24.04 -11.29
N GLU A 21 -19.73 -23.19 -10.29
CA GLU A 21 -19.12 -21.86 -10.20
C GLU A 21 -17.61 -22.05 -10.06
N LYS A 22 -16.89 -22.03 -11.20
CA LYS A 22 -15.43 -21.93 -11.23
C LYS A 22 -15.01 -20.67 -10.46
N SER A 23 -14.01 -20.81 -9.59
CA SER A 23 -13.45 -19.67 -8.86
C SER A 23 -12.92 -18.60 -9.84
N ASP A 24 -13.05 -17.33 -9.46
CA ASP A 24 -12.74 -16.18 -10.33
C ASP A 24 -11.30 -16.21 -10.91
N ASP A 25 -10.33 -16.74 -10.15
CA ASP A 25 -8.94 -16.94 -10.60
C ASP A 25 -8.82 -17.97 -11.74
N GLN A 26 -9.64 -19.03 -11.72
CA GLN A 26 -9.67 -20.03 -12.79
C GLN A 26 -10.34 -19.48 -14.05
N GLN A 27 -11.39 -18.68 -13.88
CA GLN A 27 -12.04 -18.00 -14.99
C GLN A 27 -11.14 -16.91 -15.62
N TYR A 28 -10.31 -16.24 -14.80
CA TYR A 28 -9.27 -15.30 -15.24
C TYR A 28 -8.21 -16.00 -16.10
N SER A 29 -7.67 -17.13 -15.63
CA SER A 29 -6.68 -17.92 -16.38
C SER A 29 -7.26 -18.46 -17.70
N GLU A 30 -8.50 -18.95 -17.69
CA GLU A 30 -9.16 -19.47 -18.91
C GLU A 30 -9.49 -18.38 -19.92
N LYS A 31 -10.01 -17.22 -19.52
CA LYS A 31 -10.30 -16.11 -20.46
C LYS A 31 -9.01 -15.50 -21.02
N SER A 32 -7.99 -15.31 -20.19
CA SER A 32 -6.66 -14.85 -20.62
C SER A 32 -6.03 -15.83 -21.62
N GLY A 33 -6.12 -17.13 -21.33
CA GLY A 33 -5.62 -18.21 -22.19
C GLY A 33 -6.40 -18.32 -23.50
N ALA A 34 -7.73 -18.14 -23.48
CA ALA A 34 -8.58 -18.20 -24.66
C ALA A 34 -8.35 -17.01 -25.62
N TYR A 35 -8.08 -15.80 -25.11
CA TYR A 35 -7.69 -14.65 -25.94
C TYR A 35 -6.30 -14.83 -26.58
N GLN A 36 -5.33 -15.39 -25.83
CA GLN A 36 -4.01 -15.72 -26.37
C GLN A 36 -4.08 -16.82 -27.43
N ALA A 37 -4.95 -17.82 -27.28
CA ALA A 37 -5.09 -18.93 -28.23
C ALA A 37 -5.65 -18.49 -29.61
N ASN A 38 -6.58 -17.54 -29.65
CA ASN A 38 -7.24 -17.13 -30.89
C ASN A 38 -6.45 -16.13 -31.76
N ASN A 39 -5.54 -15.33 -31.18
CA ASN A 39 -4.83 -14.24 -31.89
C ASN A 39 -3.32 -14.49 -32.11
N ASN A 40 -2.84 -15.70 -31.82
CA ASN A 40 -1.40 -15.99 -31.68
C ASN A 40 -0.57 -15.96 -32.97
N LYS A 41 -1.14 -15.64 -34.14
CA LYS A 41 -0.40 -15.69 -35.41
C LYS A 41 0.25 -14.37 -35.85
N ASP A 42 -0.16 -13.21 -35.33
CA ASP A 42 0.35 -11.89 -35.78
C ASP A 42 0.73 -10.90 -34.66
N LEU A 43 0.77 -11.34 -33.39
CA LEU A 43 1.08 -10.45 -32.26
C LEU A 43 2.59 -10.32 -32.03
N ILE A 44 3.11 -9.09 -32.12
CA ILE A 44 4.50 -8.78 -31.76
C ILE A 44 4.62 -8.81 -30.22
N GLN A 45 5.42 -9.74 -29.71
CA GLN A 45 5.72 -9.84 -28.28
C GLN A 45 6.37 -8.54 -27.77
N GLY A 46 5.89 -8.02 -26.65
CA GLY A 46 6.36 -6.76 -26.06
C GLY A 46 5.67 -5.50 -26.60
N LYS A 47 4.83 -5.61 -27.64
CA LYS A 47 4.04 -4.48 -28.13
C LYS A 47 2.82 -4.25 -27.22
N PHE A 48 2.60 -3.01 -26.83
CA PHE A 48 1.45 -2.62 -26.03
C PHE A 48 0.14 -2.86 -26.78
N ASN A 49 -0.75 -3.62 -26.15
CA ASN A 49 -2.06 -3.99 -26.65
C ASN A 49 -3.07 -4.03 -25.48
N PRO A 50 -3.77 -2.92 -25.19
CA PRO A 50 -4.71 -2.86 -24.07
C PRO A 50 -5.94 -3.77 -24.29
N GLY A 51 -6.28 -4.09 -25.55
CA GLY A 51 -7.39 -4.98 -25.88
C GLY A 51 -7.13 -6.45 -25.54
N ALA A 52 -5.88 -6.84 -25.30
CA ALA A 52 -5.53 -8.19 -24.84
C ALA A 52 -5.84 -8.41 -23.34
N ASP A 53 -6.16 -7.35 -22.60
CA ASP A 53 -6.40 -7.38 -21.15
C ASP A 53 -7.56 -6.44 -20.75
N PRO A 54 -8.80 -6.75 -21.16
CA PRO A 54 -9.97 -5.92 -20.86
C PRO A 54 -10.41 -6.05 -19.40
N HIS A 55 -11.07 -5.02 -18.88
CA HIS A 55 -11.80 -5.11 -17.61
C HIS A 55 -12.93 -6.13 -17.73
N THR A 56 -13.09 -7.01 -16.73
CA THR A 56 -14.10 -8.09 -16.78
C THR A 56 -15.14 -8.02 -15.66
N HIS A 57 -14.76 -7.59 -14.46
CA HIS A 57 -15.65 -7.54 -13.30
C HIS A 57 -15.18 -6.49 -12.28
N TYR A 58 -16.10 -6.04 -11.44
CA TYR A 58 -15.80 -5.12 -10.36
C TYR A 58 -15.32 -5.87 -9.12
N GLU A 59 -14.19 -5.43 -8.57
CA GLU A 59 -13.65 -5.88 -7.29
C GLU A 59 -14.02 -4.89 -6.17
N PHE A 60 -13.73 -5.21 -4.91
CA PHE A 60 -13.89 -4.30 -3.76
C PHE A 60 -15.28 -3.68 -3.59
N GLY A 61 -16.34 -4.40 -3.98
CA GLY A 61 -17.71 -3.87 -3.94
C GLY A 61 -17.99 -2.77 -4.98
N GLY A 62 -17.18 -2.71 -6.03
CA GLY A 62 -17.31 -1.77 -7.14
C GLY A 62 -17.04 -0.32 -6.75
N PRO A 63 -17.63 0.66 -7.47
CA PRO A 63 -17.33 2.08 -7.28
C PRO A 63 -17.62 2.60 -5.86
N TRP A 64 -18.71 2.16 -5.25
CA TRP A 64 -19.11 2.61 -3.91
C TRP A 64 -18.23 2.02 -2.81
N GLY A 65 -17.88 0.74 -2.93
CA GLY A 65 -16.95 0.10 -1.99
C GLY A 65 -15.56 0.73 -2.09
N SER A 66 -15.06 0.93 -3.30
CA SER A 66 -13.78 1.60 -3.56
C SER A 66 -13.74 3.03 -2.98
N LEU A 67 -14.80 3.82 -3.18
CA LEU A 67 -14.93 5.15 -2.56
C LEU A 67 -14.91 5.08 -1.03
N GLY A 68 -15.64 4.11 -0.48
CA GLY A 68 -15.66 3.83 0.96
C GLY A 68 -14.25 3.57 1.49
N LEU A 69 -13.48 2.71 0.83
CA LEU A 69 -12.10 2.37 1.24
C LEU A 69 -11.15 3.58 1.17
N MET A 70 -11.26 4.40 0.11
CA MET A 70 -10.44 5.61 -0.05
C MET A 70 -10.66 6.63 1.07
N ILE A 71 -11.87 6.71 1.63
CA ILE A 71 -12.19 7.61 2.75
C ILE A 71 -11.90 6.92 4.09
N LEU A 72 -12.26 5.65 4.23
CA LEU A 72 -12.21 4.91 5.48
C LEU A 72 -10.77 4.73 5.96
N PHE A 73 -9.85 4.27 5.10
CA PHE A 73 -8.49 3.94 5.56
C PHE A 73 -7.72 5.15 6.09
N PRO A 74 -7.68 6.32 5.40
CA PRO A 74 -7.07 7.51 5.97
C PRO A 74 -7.73 7.94 7.28
N CYS A 75 -9.08 7.99 7.33
CA CYS A 75 -9.81 8.35 8.55
C CYS A 75 -9.47 7.41 9.72
N LEU A 76 -9.37 6.12 9.45
CA LEU A 76 -9.04 5.09 10.42
C LEU A 76 -7.61 5.24 10.93
N MET A 77 -6.66 5.58 10.06
CA MET A 77 -5.28 5.90 10.46
C MET A 77 -5.23 7.10 11.41
N TYR A 78 -5.92 8.20 11.09
CA TYR A 78 -6.02 9.36 11.99
C TYR A 78 -6.65 8.99 13.33
N TYR A 79 -7.72 8.19 13.30
CA TYR A 79 -8.39 7.74 14.51
C TYR A 79 -7.46 6.94 15.42
N PHE A 80 -6.78 5.92 14.89
CA PHE A 80 -5.85 5.11 15.66
C PHE A 80 -4.63 5.90 16.13
N PHE A 81 -4.11 6.81 15.32
CA PHE A 81 -3.02 7.68 15.73
C PHE A 81 -3.41 8.53 16.95
N ILE A 82 -4.58 9.17 16.94
CA ILE A 82 -5.04 9.98 18.08
C ILE A 82 -5.34 9.12 19.30
N CYS A 83 -5.94 7.93 19.13
CA CYS A 83 -6.14 6.99 20.24
C CYS A 83 -4.80 6.61 20.88
N LEU A 84 -3.79 6.31 20.07
CA LEU A 84 -2.45 5.98 20.54
C LEU A 84 -1.77 7.17 21.24
N TRP A 85 -1.85 8.36 20.67
CA TRP A 85 -1.08 9.52 21.10
C TRP A 85 -1.72 10.33 22.25
N CYS A 86 -3.05 10.41 22.29
CA CYS A 86 -3.80 11.26 23.22
C CYS A 86 -4.62 10.48 24.26
N TYR A 87 -4.82 9.18 24.05
CA TYR A 87 -5.67 8.33 24.89
C TYR A 87 -4.95 7.06 25.39
N ASP A 88 -3.61 7.08 25.42
CA ASP A 88 -2.77 5.95 25.88
C ASP A 88 -3.10 4.61 25.20
N GLY A 89 -3.48 4.65 23.91
CA GLY A 89 -3.86 3.46 23.14
C GLY A 89 -5.29 2.97 23.35
N GLN A 90 -6.09 3.64 24.19
CA GLN A 90 -7.50 3.30 24.38
C GLN A 90 -8.35 3.82 23.21
N LEU A 91 -9.40 3.07 22.86
CA LEU A 91 -10.35 3.48 21.84
C LEU A 91 -11.21 4.65 22.34
N SER A 92 -11.04 5.81 21.73
CA SER A 92 -11.83 7.00 22.02
C SER A 92 -13.26 6.84 21.52
N ARG A 93 -14.24 7.05 22.40
CA ARG A 93 -15.66 6.94 22.09
C ARG A 93 -16.46 7.97 22.89
N PRO A 94 -17.63 8.41 22.40
CA PRO A 94 -18.52 9.23 23.20
C PRO A 94 -19.05 8.44 24.41
N ASP A 95 -19.22 9.12 25.55
CA ASP A 95 -19.72 8.51 26.79
C ASP A 95 -21.16 8.00 26.68
N SER A 96 -21.95 8.63 25.79
CA SER A 96 -23.30 8.19 25.47
C SER A 96 -23.63 8.40 23.99
N LEU A 97 -24.64 7.69 23.50
CA LEU A 97 -25.15 7.83 22.13
C LEU A 97 -26.11 9.02 21.97
N HIS A 98 -26.21 9.90 22.97
CA HIS A 98 -27.03 11.09 22.86
C HIS A 98 -26.39 12.05 21.83
N PRO A 99 -27.17 12.65 20.91
CA PRO A 99 -26.62 13.47 19.81
C PRO A 99 -25.67 14.59 20.28
N THR A 100 -25.97 15.22 21.42
CA THR A 100 -25.12 16.28 21.99
C THR A 100 -23.73 15.78 22.39
N GLU A 101 -23.65 14.57 22.94
CA GLU A 101 -22.41 13.96 23.40
C GLU A 101 -21.56 13.50 22.21
N ILE A 102 -22.19 12.94 21.19
CA ILE A 102 -21.52 12.57 19.93
C ILE A 102 -20.91 13.82 19.28
N ILE A 103 -21.66 14.92 19.20
CA ILE A 103 -21.17 16.17 18.60
C ILE A 103 -20.04 16.78 19.45
N ARG A 104 -20.16 16.75 20.78
CA ARG A 104 -19.10 17.23 21.68
C ARG A 104 -17.81 16.45 21.49
N TRP A 105 -17.88 15.12 21.58
CA TRP A 105 -16.75 14.22 21.37
C TRP A 105 -16.14 14.42 19.98
N SER A 106 -16.96 14.47 18.93
CA SER A 106 -16.48 14.66 17.55
C SER A 106 -15.72 15.98 17.38
N ASN A 107 -16.22 17.07 17.98
CA ASN A 107 -15.54 18.37 17.94
C ASN A 107 -14.20 18.37 18.68
N GLU A 108 -14.14 17.73 19.85
CA GLU A 108 -12.89 17.58 20.62
C GLU A 108 -11.89 16.71 19.88
N PHE A 109 -12.34 15.57 19.36
CA PHE A 109 -11.52 14.66 18.57
C PHE A 109 -10.96 15.35 17.32
N TRP A 110 -11.78 16.13 16.61
CA TRP A 110 -11.34 16.91 15.45
C TRP A 110 -10.32 18.00 15.81
N LYS A 111 -10.43 18.62 16.99
CA LYS A 111 -9.40 19.56 17.48
C LYS A 111 -8.07 18.84 17.71
N LEU A 112 -8.09 17.66 18.32
CA LEU A 112 -6.89 16.85 18.55
C LEU A 112 -6.22 16.42 17.24
N ILE A 113 -7.00 15.96 16.26
CA ILE A 113 -6.51 15.66 14.90
C ILE A 113 -5.79 16.88 14.34
N LYS A 114 -6.45 18.05 14.28
CA LYS A 114 -5.85 19.26 13.72
C LYS A 114 -4.57 19.68 14.43
N LEU A 115 -4.51 19.52 15.75
CA LEU A 115 -3.36 19.92 16.55
C LEU A 115 -2.14 19.02 16.26
N HIS A 116 -2.33 17.70 16.28
CA HIS A 116 -1.24 16.72 16.21
C HIS A 116 -0.88 16.28 14.79
N THR A 117 -1.72 16.59 13.79
CA THR A 117 -1.52 16.13 12.40
C THR A 117 -1.46 17.25 11.37
N ARG A 118 -1.41 18.52 11.80
CA ARG A 118 -1.20 19.64 10.87
C ARG A 118 0.11 19.44 10.07
N PRO A 119 0.13 19.62 8.74
CA PRO A 119 1.39 19.54 7.99
C PRO A 119 2.34 20.64 8.48
N THR A 120 3.61 20.28 8.68
CA THR A 120 4.67 21.22 9.07
C THR A 120 5.82 21.15 8.07
N TRP A 121 6.49 22.28 7.83
CA TRP A 121 7.62 22.33 6.90
C TRP A 121 8.76 21.39 7.30
N SER A 122 9.03 21.24 8.61
CA SER A 122 10.01 20.29 9.12
C SER A 122 9.70 18.86 8.67
N ALA A 123 8.48 18.38 8.92
CA ALA A 123 8.06 17.05 8.50
C ALA A 123 8.05 16.91 6.96
N THR A 124 7.71 17.98 6.23
CA THR A 124 7.75 17.98 4.77
C THR A 124 9.17 17.80 4.26
N TYR A 125 10.16 18.49 4.82
CA TYR A 125 11.56 18.34 4.43
C TYR A 125 12.09 16.94 4.78
N LEU A 126 11.70 16.37 5.91
CA LEU A 126 12.07 14.99 6.28
C LEU A 126 11.51 13.97 5.28
N TYR A 127 10.20 14.05 5.00
CA TYR A 127 9.54 13.12 4.08
C TYR A 127 10.07 13.26 2.65
N MET A 128 10.13 14.49 2.13
CA MET A 128 10.62 14.76 0.77
C MET A 128 12.13 14.47 0.64
N GLY A 129 12.90 14.72 1.69
CA GLY A 129 14.33 14.39 1.75
C GLY A 129 14.55 12.88 1.67
N LEU A 130 13.80 12.10 2.45
CA LEU A 130 13.84 10.64 2.37
C LEU A 130 13.42 10.15 0.99
N LEU A 131 12.32 10.67 0.44
CA LEU A 131 11.84 10.30 -0.89
C LEU A 131 12.91 10.57 -1.97
N ALA A 132 13.47 11.78 -2.00
CA ALA A 132 14.51 12.16 -2.95
C ALA A 132 15.77 11.29 -2.78
N HIS A 133 16.15 10.99 -1.54
CA HIS A 133 17.25 10.08 -1.24
C HIS A 133 16.98 8.68 -1.78
N GLN A 134 15.79 8.11 -1.56
CA GLN A 134 15.42 6.79 -2.08
C GLN A 134 15.38 6.75 -3.62
N VAL A 135 14.91 7.82 -4.27
CA VAL A 135 14.95 7.94 -5.74
C VAL A 135 16.40 7.97 -6.23
N ALA A 136 17.26 8.76 -5.59
CA ALA A 136 18.69 8.83 -5.94
C ALA A 136 19.36 7.45 -5.77
N LEU A 137 19.13 6.77 -4.66
CA LEU A 137 19.68 5.43 -4.44
C LEU A 137 19.15 4.43 -5.48
N ALA A 138 17.87 4.48 -5.82
CA ALA A 138 17.28 3.64 -6.85
C ALA A 138 17.94 3.86 -8.23
N TRP A 139 18.38 5.09 -8.52
CA TRP A 139 19.03 5.41 -9.79
C TRP A 139 20.50 5.00 -9.84
N TYR A 140 21.25 5.22 -8.75
CA TYR A 140 22.71 5.17 -8.77
C TYR A 140 23.33 3.95 -8.08
N MET A 141 22.63 3.31 -7.15
CA MET A 141 23.22 2.19 -6.41
C MET A 141 23.36 0.94 -7.29
N PRO A 142 24.44 0.15 -7.11
CA PRO A 142 24.61 -1.10 -7.82
C PRO A 142 23.49 -2.10 -7.44
N GLY A 143 23.05 -2.86 -8.45
CA GLY A 143 22.01 -3.86 -8.33
C GLY A 143 22.01 -4.83 -9.49
N VAL A 144 21.03 -5.74 -9.46
CA VAL A 144 20.88 -6.83 -10.41
C VAL A 144 19.65 -6.61 -11.26
N SER A 145 19.77 -6.79 -12.57
CA SER A 145 18.63 -6.76 -13.48
C SER A 145 17.92 -8.12 -13.50
N GLN A 146 16.61 -8.12 -13.29
CA GLN A 146 15.77 -9.32 -13.30
C GLN A 146 14.54 -9.13 -14.19
N GLU A 147 14.17 -10.15 -14.96
CA GLU A 147 12.92 -10.15 -15.72
C GLU A 147 11.73 -10.48 -14.82
N GLY A 148 10.63 -9.73 -15.00
CA GLY A 148 9.35 -10.04 -14.40
C GLY A 148 8.55 -11.08 -15.17
N LEU A 149 7.31 -11.25 -14.74
CA LEU A 149 6.35 -12.16 -15.37
C LEU A 149 5.90 -11.63 -16.75
N PRO A 150 5.51 -12.53 -17.67
CA PRO A 150 4.93 -12.14 -18.95
C PRO A 150 3.60 -11.43 -18.74
N ILE A 151 3.40 -10.32 -19.45
CA ILE A 151 2.25 -9.44 -19.27
C ILE A 151 1.28 -9.61 -20.46
N PRO A 152 -0.01 -9.90 -20.22
CA PRO A 152 -1.03 -10.01 -21.28
C PRO A 152 -1.16 -8.74 -22.13
N SER A 153 -1.17 -7.56 -21.50
CA SER A 153 -1.24 -6.27 -22.20
C SER A 153 -0.01 -5.93 -23.05
N LEU A 154 1.06 -6.72 -22.96
CA LEU A 154 2.27 -6.63 -23.78
C LEU A 154 2.42 -7.86 -24.71
N ASN A 155 1.32 -8.56 -25.02
CA ASN A 155 1.33 -9.80 -25.80
C ASN A 155 2.34 -10.85 -25.27
N GLY A 156 2.41 -11.02 -23.94
CA GLY A 156 3.35 -11.94 -23.30
C GLY A 156 4.80 -11.42 -23.22
N GLY A 157 5.02 -10.14 -23.50
CA GLY A 157 6.29 -9.47 -23.24
C GLY A 157 6.60 -9.40 -21.75
N LYS A 158 7.90 -9.35 -21.41
CA LYS A 158 8.37 -9.22 -20.04
C LYS A 158 9.02 -7.87 -19.82
N LEU A 159 8.88 -7.37 -18.59
CA LEU A 159 9.51 -6.15 -18.16
C LEU A 159 10.77 -6.46 -17.34
N THR A 160 11.88 -5.80 -17.63
CA THR A 160 13.09 -5.86 -16.83
C THR A 160 13.00 -4.87 -15.66
N TYR A 161 13.45 -5.31 -14.49
CA TYR A 161 13.51 -4.57 -13.23
C TYR A 161 14.94 -4.51 -12.73
N TYR A 162 15.40 -3.33 -12.33
CA TYR A 162 16.71 -3.16 -11.71
C TYR A 162 16.60 -3.18 -10.19
N CYS A 163 17.11 -4.24 -9.58
CA CYS A 163 16.96 -4.54 -8.16
C CYS A 163 18.23 -4.18 -7.39
N ASN A 164 18.25 -2.99 -6.79
CA ASN A 164 19.31 -2.50 -5.88
C ASN A 164 18.79 -2.21 -4.46
N ALA A 165 17.71 -2.86 -4.03
CA ALA A 165 17.04 -2.59 -2.75
C ALA A 165 17.98 -2.81 -1.55
N LEU A 166 18.73 -3.91 -1.50
CA LEU A 166 19.63 -4.23 -0.39
C LEU A 166 20.78 -3.22 -0.25
N CYS A 167 21.44 -2.87 -1.36
CA CYS A 167 22.50 -1.86 -1.31
C CYS A 167 21.94 -0.48 -0.91
N SER A 168 20.77 -0.11 -1.43
CA SER A 168 20.06 1.12 -1.04
C SER A 168 19.71 1.12 0.45
N TRP A 169 19.32 -0.04 1.00
CA TRP A 169 18.96 -0.20 2.40
C TRP A 169 20.13 0.13 3.32
N TYR A 170 21.27 -0.53 3.14
CA TYR A 170 22.46 -0.26 3.95
C TYR A 170 22.98 1.17 3.77
N ALA A 171 22.89 1.74 2.57
CA ALA A 171 23.24 3.14 2.32
C ALA A 171 22.31 4.10 3.09
N THR A 172 21.02 3.78 3.17
CA THR A 172 20.05 4.56 3.95
C THR A 172 20.37 4.51 5.44
N LEU A 173 20.65 3.32 5.99
CA LEU A 173 21.03 3.15 7.39
C LEU A 173 22.31 3.93 7.73
N ALA A 174 23.33 3.84 6.87
CA ALA A 174 24.57 4.61 7.04
C ALA A 174 24.30 6.12 7.00
N THR A 175 23.44 6.58 6.07
CA THR A 175 23.07 8.00 5.96
C THR A 175 22.35 8.48 7.22
N VAL A 176 21.36 7.73 7.71
CA VAL A 176 20.63 8.06 8.94
C VAL A 176 21.57 8.07 10.15
N PHE A 177 22.47 7.10 10.26
CA PHE A 177 23.46 7.05 11.33
C PHE A 177 24.38 8.28 11.31
N VAL A 178 24.87 8.69 10.14
CA VAL A 178 25.72 9.89 10.01
C VAL A 178 24.93 11.16 10.34
N LEU A 179 23.71 11.29 9.84
CA LEU A 179 22.85 12.45 10.12
C LEU A 179 22.50 12.59 11.60
N HIS A 180 22.30 11.46 12.28
CA HIS A 180 21.97 11.41 13.70
C HIS A 180 23.20 11.59 14.59
N SER A 181 24.22 10.75 14.42
CA SER A 181 25.33 10.63 15.37
C SER A 181 26.48 11.60 15.09
N VAL A 182 26.77 11.89 13.82
CA VAL A 182 27.95 12.69 13.43
C VAL A 182 27.57 14.15 13.24
N LEU A 183 26.51 14.40 12.48
CA LEU A 183 26.10 15.76 12.13
C LEU A 183 25.12 16.37 13.14
N GLY A 184 24.36 15.55 13.87
CA GLY A 184 23.36 16.00 14.83
C GLY A 184 22.22 16.83 14.21
N VAL A 185 22.08 16.81 12.88
CA VAL A 185 21.09 17.61 12.13
C VAL A 185 19.71 16.98 12.23
N VAL A 186 19.63 15.65 12.27
CA VAL A 186 18.36 14.91 12.38
C VAL A 186 18.41 14.04 13.63
N ARG A 187 17.67 14.43 14.67
CA ARG A 187 17.50 13.60 15.87
C ARG A 187 16.32 12.67 15.68
N LEU A 188 16.57 11.36 15.75
CA LEU A 188 15.55 10.33 15.56
C LEU A 188 14.39 10.48 16.56
N GLY A 189 14.67 10.89 17.81
CA GLY A 189 13.62 11.22 18.78
C GLY A 189 12.66 12.31 18.31
N ASP A 190 13.18 13.39 17.70
CA ASP A 190 12.34 14.48 17.16
C ASP A 190 11.52 14.01 15.95
N VAL A 191 12.05 13.09 15.13
CA VAL A 191 11.31 12.51 14.01
C VAL A 191 10.09 11.74 14.53
N PHE A 192 10.24 11.01 15.63
CA PHE A 192 9.13 10.31 16.28
C PHE A 192 8.04 11.27 16.78
N ASP A 193 8.43 12.41 17.37
CA ASP A 193 7.47 13.43 17.82
C ASP A 193 6.67 14.07 16.66
N GLN A 194 7.21 14.00 15.43
CA GLN A 194 6.56 14.52 14.22
C GLN A 194 5.74 13.48 13.45
N LEU A 195 5.52 12.29 14.02
CA LEU A 195 4.84 11.17 13.33
C LEU A 195 3.46 11.54 12.77
N GLY A 196 2.65 12.27 13.54
CA GLY A 196 1.33 12.72 13.09
C GLY A 196 1.39 13.67 11.90
N HIS A 197 2.39 14.55 11.87
CA HIS A 197 2.62 15.48 10.75
C HIS A 197 3.11 14.74 9.50
N LEU A 198 4.04 13.79 9.67
CA LEU A 198 4.56 12.94 8.61
C LEU A 198 3.44 12.10 7.97
N MET A 199 2.55 11.54 8.78
CA MET A 199 1.39 10.78 8.31
C MET A 199 0.53 11.61 7.36
N THR A 200 0.16 12.83 7.74
CA THR A 200 -0.65 13.71 6.87
C THR A 200 0.06 14.06 5.57
N ILE A 201 1.35 14.35 5.62
CA ILE A 201 2.14 14.65 4.43
C ILE A 201 2.20 13.44 3.51
N ALA A 202 2.46 12.25 4.05
CA ALA A 202 2.48 11.01 3.31
C ALA A 202 1.11 10.68 2.69
N THR A 203 0.01 10.90 3.41
CA THR A 203 -1.35 10.72 2.88
C THR A 203 -1.64 11.67 1.72
N VAL A 204 -1.37 12.97 1.89
CA VAL A 204 -1.60 13.97 0.83
C VAL A 204 -0.74 13.66 -0.40
N PHE A 205 0.52 13.30 -0.18
CA PHE A 205 1.44 12.93 -1.25
C PHE A 205 1.00 11.65 -1.97
N GLY A 206 0.53 10.64 -1.22
CA GLY A 206 -0.04 9.41 -1.77
C GLY A 206 -1.22 9.70 -2.71
N PHE A 207 -2.20 10.50 -2.28
CA PHE A 207 -3.31 10.89 -3.15
C PHE A 207 -2.86 11.72 -4.36
N ALA A 208 -1.89 12.61 -4.20
CA ALA A 208 -1.35 13.41 -5.30
C ALA A 208 -0.65 12.53 -6.36
N ILE A 209 0.17 11.57 -5.93
CA ILE A 209 0.82 10.60 -6.83
C ILE A 209 -0.23 9.71 -7.51
N SER A 210 -1.21 9.19 -6.77
CA SER A 210 -2.27 8.37 -7.36
C SER A 210 -3.04 9.15 -8.44
N LEU A 211 -3.34 10.43 -8.21
CA LEU A 211 -3.97 11.29 -9.22
C LEU A 211 -3.10 11.51 -10.44
N PHE A 212 -1.81 11.75 -10.23
CA PHE A 212 -0.85 11.89 -11.31
C PHE A 212 -0.77 10.63 -12.19
N TYR A 213 -0.68 9.44 -11.58
CA TYR A 213 -0.63 8.17 -12.30
C TYR A 213 -1.99 7.63 -12.75
N TYR A 214 -3.08 8.27 -12.35
CA TYR A 214 -4.38 8.07 -12.98
C TYR A 214 -4.50 8.88 -14.28
N VAL A 215 -4.16 10.17 -14.24
CA VAL A 215 -4.35 11.09 -15.38
C VAL A 215 -3.32 10.85 -16.49
N LEU A 216 -2.04 10.69 -16.15
CA LEU A 216 -0.98 10.60 -17.17
C LEU A 216 -1.16 9.45 -18.17
N PRO A 217 -1.44 8.20 -17.75
CA PRO A 217 -1.58 7.09 -18.68
C PRO A 217 -2.80 7.22 -19.58
N ILE A 218 -3.88 7.86 -19.09
CA ILE A 218 -5.07 8.15 -19.89
C ILE A 218 -4.71 9.13 -21.02
N LEU A 219 -3.97 10.20 -20.70
CA LEU A 219 -3.51 11.17 -21.70
C LEU A 219 -2.52 10.56 -22.71
N GLN A 220 -1.71 9.60 -22.28
CA GLN A 220 -0.72 8.91 -23.12
C GLN A 220 -1.32 7.74 -23.93
N GLY A 221 -2.60 7.41 -23.73
CA GLY A 221 -3.23 6.24 -24.37
C GLY A 221 -2.65 4.90 -23.88
N GLN A 222 -2.05 4.89 -22.69
CA GLN A 222 -1.43 3.71 -22.04
C GLN A 222 -2.31 3.11 -20.94
N ALA A 223 -3.58 3.53 -20.86
CA ALA A 223 -4.52 2.99 -19.88
C ALA A 223 -4.90 1.54 -20.22
N VAL A 224 -4.95 0.67 -19.20
CA VAL A 224 -5.33 -0.75 -19.31
C VAL A 224 -6.40 -1.06 -18.27
N ARG A 225 -7.29 -2.03 -18.54
CA ARG A 225 -8.33 -2.50 -17.59
C ARG A 225 -9.30 -1.43 -17.10
N MET A 226 -9.58 -0.40 -17.90
CA MET A 226 -10.53 0.66 -17.53
C MET A 226 -11.98 0.13 -17.52
N SER A 227 -12.71 0.38 -16.43
CA SER A 227 -14.13 0.01 -16.27
C SER A 227 -15.10 1.04 -16.86
N GLY A 228 -14.64 2.29 -17.03
CA GLY A 228 -15.46 3.43 -17.44
C GLY A 228 -16.05 4.21 -16.26
N ASN A 229 -15.88 3.73 -15.02
CA ASN A 229 -16.21 4.49 -13.82
C ASN A 229 -14.96 5.13 -13.22
N HIS A 230 -14.87 6.46 -13.25
CA HIS A 230 -13.70 7.19 -12.78
C HIS A 230 -13.32 6.94 -11.32
N ILE A 231 -14.29 6.70 -10.44
CA ILE A 231 -14.02 6.46 -9.01
C ILE A 231 -13.33 5.10 -8.83
N TYR A 232 -13.85 4.08 -9.50
CA TYR A 232 -13.27 2.74 -9.45
C TYR A 232 -11.92 2.69 -10.18
N ASP A 233 -11.83 3.30 -11.36
CA ASP A 233 -10.61 3.33 -12.16
C ASP A 233 -9.50 4.14 -11.48
N PHE A 234 -9.84 5.17 -10.70
CA PHE A 234 -8.87 5.89 -9.87
C PHE A 234 -8.32 5.02 -8.74
N PHE A 235 -9.18 4.21 -8.11
CA PHE A 235 -8.78 3.28 -7.05
C PHE A 235 -7.92 2.12 -7.58
N MET A 236 -8.29 1.54 -8.73
CA MET A 236 -7.54 0.44 -9.35
C MET A 236 -6.28 0.90 -10.09
N GLY A 237 -6.25 2.16 -10.53
CA GLY A 237 -5.18 2.75 -11.32
C GLY A 237 -5.35 2.51 -12.83
N ALA A 238 -4.79 3.44 -13.64
CA ALA A 238 -4.91 3.41 -15.09
C ALA A 238 -3.72 2.70 -15.79
N ALA A 239 -2.50 2.84 -15.26
CA ALA A 239 -1.31 2.17 -15.79
C ALA A 239 -0.98 0.89 -15.02
N LEU A 240 -0.60 -0.16 -15.76
CA LEU A 240 -0.15 -1.41 -15.16
C LEU A 240 1.20 -1.27 -14.43
N SER A 241 2.16 -0.61 -15.08
CA SER A 241 3.55 -0.44 -14.62
C SER A 241 4.10 0.93 -15.04
N PRO A 242 3.68 2.03 -14.38
CA PRO A 242 4.23 3.35 -14.67
C PRO A 242 5.73 3.41 -14.34
N ARG A 243 6.51 4.04 -15.22
CA ARG A 243 7.98 4.09 -15.13
C ARG A 243 8.52 5.50 -15.18
N ILE A 244 9.58 5.75 -14.41
CA ILE A 244 10.44 6.93 -14.51
C ILE A 244 11.85 6.42 -14.84
N GLY A 245 12.25 6.53 -16.11
CA GLY A 245 13.48 5.91 -16.59
C GLY A 245 13.44 4.37 -16.41
N HIS A 246 14.42 3.82 -15.70
CA HIS A 246 14.45 2.38 -15.36
C HIS A 246 13.73 2.04 -14.05
N ILE A 247 13.24 3.04 -13.31
CA ILE A 247 12.53 2.82 -12.05
C ILE A 247 11.05 2.53 -12.34
N ASP A 248 10.60 1.37 -11.88
CA ASP A 248 9.18 1.05 -11.81
C ASP A 248 8.57 1.67 -10.56
N VAL A 249 7.57 2.53 -10.75
CA VAL A 249 7.00 3.34 -9.67
C VAL A 249 6.16 2.49 -8.72
N LYS A 250 5.49 1.45 -9.24
CA LYS A 250 4.70 0.52 -8.42
C LYS A 250 5.61 -0.26 -7.48
N LEU A 251 6.70 -0.81 -8.01
CA LEU A 251 7.70 -1.52 -7.20
C LEU A 251 8.40 -0.56 -6.21
N PHE A 252 8.72 0.65 -6.64
CA PHE A 252 9.34 1.67 -5.79
C PHE A 252 8.45 2.04 -4.60
N ALA A 253 7.16 2.33 -4.87
CA ALA A 253 6.19 2.73 -3.85
C ALA A 253 5.84 1.59 -2.89
N GLU A 254 5.87 0.33 -3.35
CA GLU A 254 5.60 -0.83 -2.51
C GLU A 254 6.78 -1.16 -1.57
N VAL A 255 7.99 -1.23 -2.11
CA VAL A 255 9.13 -1.83 -1.40
C VAL A 255 9.98 -0.80 -0.68
N ARG A 256 10.21 0.39 -1.27
CA ARG A 256 11.22 1.31 -0.71
C ARG A 256 10.64 2.20 0.36
N ILE A 257 9.63 3.00 0.02
CA ILE A 257 9.17 4.07 0.91
C ILE A 257 8.53 3.50 2.19
N PRO A 258 7.56 2.57 2.13
CA PRO A 258 6.85 2.09 3.32
C PRO A 258 7.76 1.31 4.27
N TRP A 259 8.55 0.36 3.74
CA TRP A 259 9.40 -0.50 4.57
C TRP A 259 10.56 0.26 5.20
N VAL A 260 11.19 1.17 4.46
CA VAL A 260 12.22 2.05 5.02
C VAL A 260 11.62 2.94 6.11
N LEU A 261 10.47 3.57 5.86
CA LEU A 261 9.80 4.38 6.87
C LEU A 261 9.41 3.58 8.11
N LEU A 262 8.84 2.38 7.91
CA LEU A 262 8.40 1.51 9.00
C LEU A 262 9.54 1.21 9.96
N PHE A 263 10.69 0.77 9.44
CA PHE A 263 11.86 0.50 10.27
C PHE A 263 12.42 1.76 10.92
N LEU A 264 12.55 2.86 10.17
CA LEU A 264 13.07 4.11 10.72
C LEU A 264 12.19 4.67 11.84
N ILE A 265 10.87 4.52 11.74
CA ILE A 265 9.93 4.89 12.81
C ILE A 265 10.09 3.97 14.02
N ALA A 266 10.29 2.67 13.82
CA ALA A 266 10.55 1.73 14.92
C ALA A 266 11.83 2.11 15.68
N VAL A 267 12.92 2.38 14.96
CA VAL A 267 14.18 2.85 15.55
C VAL A 267 14.01 4.20 16.24
N ALA A 268 13.29 5.14 15.61
CA ALA A 268 13.00 6.45 16.19
C ALA A 268 12.21 6.32 17.51
N GLY A 269 11.24 5.40 17.58
CA GLY A 269 10.52 5.09 18.81
C GLY A 269 11.42 4.51 19.90
N SER A 270 12.36 3.62 19.56
CA SER A 270 13.34 3.11 20.53
C SER A 270 14.29 4.19 21.04
N VAL A 271 14.77 5.07 20.16
CA VAL A 271 15.61 6.22 20.54
C VAL A 271 14.82 7.15 21.47
N LYS A 272 13.57 7.48 21.12
CA LYS A 272 12.71 8.31 21.97
C LYS A 272 12.45 7.68 23.34
N GLN A 273 12.26 6.37 23.39
CA GLN A 273 12.14 5.63 24.64
C GLN A 273 13.42 5.77 25.48
N TYR A 274 14.59 5.56 24.87
CA TYR A 274 15.87 5.74 25.55
C TYR A 274 16.04 7.16 26.13
N GLU A 275 15.68 8.20 25.36
CA GLU A 275 15.73 9.60 25.82
C GLU A 275 14.78 9.90 26.99
N THR A 276 13.63 9.21 27.04
CA THR A 276 12.58 9.48 28.03
C THR A 276 12.79 8.72 29.34
N ILE A 277 13.15 7.43 29.26
CA ILE A 277 13.26 6.54 30.43
C ILE A 277 14.69 6.05 30.72
N GLY A 278 15.67 6.38 29.87
CA GLY A 278 17.09 6.03 30.05
C GLY A 278 17.49 4.61 29.65
N TYR A 279 16.55 3.79 29.15
CA TYR A 279 16.81 2.44 28.65
C TYR A 279 15.78 2.04 27.58
N VAL A 280 16.09 1.02 26.77
CA VAL A 280 15.16 0.46 25.77
C VAL A 280 14.55 -0.83 26.30
N THR A 281 13.23 -0.93 26.23
CA THR A 281 12.48 -2.11 26.67
C THR A 281 12.62 -3.28 25.70
N PRO A 282 12.52 -4.54 26.17
CA PRO A 282 12.51 -5.71 25.29
C PRO A 282 11.42 -5.67 24.20
N ASN A 283 10.25 -5.12 24.52
CA ASN A 283 9.15 -4.96 23.57
C ASN A 283 9.52 -4.00 22.43
N SER A 284 10.18 -2.90 22.73
CA SER A 284 10.65 -1.95 21.71
C SER A 284 11.74 -2.57 20.83
N LEU A 285 12.68 -3.31 21.43
CA LEU A 285 13.69 -4.07 20.67
C LEU A 285 13.08 -5.12 19.76
N PHE A 286 12.05 -5.82 20.22
CA PHE A 286 11.31 -6.78 19.41
C PHE A 286 10.64 -6.12 18.20
N MET A 287 10.07 -4.92 18.36
CA MET A 287 9.50 -4.15 17.24
C MET A 287 10.57 -3.74 16.22
N VAL A 288 11.74 -3.30 16.66
CA VAL A 288 12.85 -2.97 15.75
C VAL A 288 13.33 -4.22 15.01
N TYR A 289 13.48 -5.34 15.73
CA TYR A 289 13.87 -6.61 15.13
C TYR A 289 12.85 -7.09 14.08
N GLY A 290 11.56 -7.08 14.42
CA GLY A 290 10.48 -7.55 13.55
C GLY A 290 10.19 -6.66 12.35
N THR A 291 10.64 -5.40 12.35
CA THR A 291 10.49 -4.48 11.20
C THR A 291 11.74 -4.40 10.33
N GLY A 292 12.89 -4.92 10.79
CA GLY A 292 14.17 -4.83 10.10
C GLY A 292 14.64 -6.09 9.37
N LEU A 293 13.94 -7.21 9.55
CA LEU A 293 14.12 -8.48 8.85
C LEU A 293 13.00 -8.70 7.84
#